data_AF-A0A7S1SDP3-F1
#
_entry.id   AF-A0A7S1SDP3-F1
#
_cell.length_a   1.000
_cell.length_b   1.000
_cell.length_c   1.000
_cell.angle_alpha   90.00
_cell.angle_beta   90.00
_cell.angle_gamma   90.00
#
_symmetry.space_group_name_H-M   'P 1'
#
loop_
_entity.id
_entity.type
_entity.pdbx_description
1 polymer ?
#
loop_
_entity_poly.entity_id
_entity_poly.type
_entity_poly.pdbx_seq_one_letter_code
_entity_poly.pdbx_strand_id
1 'polypeptide(L)'
;AMERRGSLTEVMGRPEAVLREGAVFNEHSLLMDVPCEVSVTCDKDCQFLEIEKAQFDQVVKEDVIRLKVQELQMQVKRLFRGFPLFEDMGKSVQETAPEIARYHFERAGSLLFK
;
A
#
# COMPACT_ATOMS: atom_id res chain seq x y z
N ALA A 1 20.07 -38.41 19.51
CA ALA A 1 19.44 -38.96 18.31
C ALA A 1 19.68 -37.96 17.19
N MET A 2 20.43 -38.37 16.16
CA MET A 2 20.92 -37.50 15.08
C MET A 2 19.94 -37.65 13.92
N GLU A 3 19.04 -36.67 13.74
CA GLU A 3 18.09 -36.66 12.63
C GLU A 3 18.85 -36.56 11.30
N ARG A 4 18.62 -37.54 10.41
CA ARG A 4 19.06 -37.47 9.02
C ARG A 4 18.24 -36.40 8.32
N ARG A 5 18.76 -35.18 8.19
CA ARG A 5 18.27 -34.24 7.17
C ARG A 5 18.63 -34.83 5.80
N GLY A 6 17.66 -35.46 5.14
CA GLY A 6 17.76 -35.72 3.70
C GLY A 6 18.06 -34.42 2.96
N SER A 7 18.75 -34.50 1.83
CA SER A 7 19.08 -33.27 1.10
C SER A 7 17.77 -32.58 0.67
N LEU A 8 17.69 -31.25 0.71
CA LEU A 8 16.49 -30.49 0.32
C LEU A 8 15.96 -30.89 -1.07
N THR A 9 16.85 -31.34 -1.94
CA THR A 9 16.57 -31.84 -3.29
C THR A 9 15.81 -33.17 -3.31
N GLU A 10 15.98 -34.02 -2.30
CA GLU A 10 15.25 -35.31 -2.17
C GLU A 10 13.78 -35.11 -1.75
N VAL A 11 13.45 -33.98 -1.11
CA VAL A 11 12.11 -33.69 -0.58
C VAL A 11 11.33 -32.73 -1.47
N MET A 12 11.98 -31.71 -2.05
CA MET A 12 11.33 -30.61 -2.78
C MET A 12 11.58 -30.64 -4.29
N GLY A 13 12.36 -31.60 -4.80
CA GLY A 13 12.74 -31.69 -6.21
C GLY A 13 13.86 -30.72 -6.60
N ARG A 14 14.07 -30.57 -7.91
CA ARG A 14 15.14 -29.70 -8.46
C ARG A 14 14.67 -28.23 -8.45
N PRO A 15 15.48 -27.28 -7.95
CA PRO A 15 15.13 -25.87 -7.97
C PRO A 15 15.03 -25.36 -9.42
N GLU A 16 13.98 -24.58 -9.69
CA GLU A 16 13.77 -23.93 -10.99
C GLU A 16 14.68 -22.70 -11.17
N ALA A 17 14.96 -21.99 -10.07
CA ALA A 17 15.84 -20.82 -10.04
C ALA A 17 16.63 -20.72 -8.72
N VAL A 18 17.76 -20.01 -8.76
CA VAL A 18 18.58 -19.69 -7.58
C VAL A 18 18.60 -18.18 -7.40
N LEU A 19 18.12 -17.70 -6.26
CA LEU A 19 18.09 -16.29 -5.91
C LEU A 19 19.37 -15.90 -5.14
N ARG A 20 19.88 -14.70 -5.41
CA ARG A 20 21.08 -14.15 -4.75
C ARG A 20 20.70 -12.92 -3.93
N GLU A 21 21.67 -12.40 -3.18
CA GLU A 21 21.53 -11.14 -2.45
C GLU A 21 21.00 -10.03 -3.36
N GLY A 22 20.06 -9.23 -2.84
CA GLY A 22 19.37 -8.19 -3.58
C GLY A 22 18.22 -8.68 -4.47
N ALA A 23 18.00 -10.00 -4.58
CA ALA A 23 16.83 -10.52 -5.30
C ALA A 23 15.52 -10.13 -4.59
N VAL A 24 14.54 -9.73 -5.39
CA VAL A 24 13.16 -9.50 -4.99
C VAL A 24 12.32 -10.62 -5.59
N PHE A 25 11.34 -11.11 -4.84
CA PHE A 25 10.44 -12.16 -5.28
C PHE A 25 9.05 -11.95 -4.66
N ASN A 26 8.04 -12.60 -5.25
CA ASN A 26 6.64 -12.53 -4.82
C ASN A 26 5.97 -11.14 -4.95
N GLU A 27 6.55 -10.24 -5.75
CA GLU A 27 6.03 -8.91 -6.05
C GLU A 27 4.69 -8.99 -6.80
N HIS A 28 4.49 -10.03 -7.61
CA HIS A 28 3.26 -10.21 -8.37
C HIS A 28 2.05 -10.44 -7.46
N SER A 29 2.21 -11.28 -6.42
CA SER A 29 1.18 -11.54 -5.42
C SER A 29 0.87 -10.29 -4.59
N LEU A 30 1.88 -9.47 -4.29
CA LEU A 30 1.72 -8.21 -3.58
C LEU A 30 0.85 -7.22 -4.39
N LEU A 31 1.12 -7.09 -5.68
CA LEU A 31 0.47 -6.13 -6.59
C LEU A 31 -0.92 -6.57 -7.07
N MET A 32 -1.09 -7.84 -7.43
CA MET A 32 -2.28 -8.35 -8.13
C MET A 32 -3.28 -9.05 -7.21
N ASP A 33 -2.99 -9.17 -5.91
CA ASP A 33 -3.81 -9.88 -4.93
C ASP A 33 -4.11 -11.34 -5.35
N VAL A 34 -3.09 -11.99 -5.92
CA VAL A 34 -3.13 -13.40 -6.34
C VAL A 34 -2.35 -14.27 -5.35
N PRO A 35 -2.76 -15.54 -5.13
CA PRO A 35 -2.00 -16.47 -4.31
C PRO A 35 -0.59 -16.72 -4.86
N CYS A 36 0.37 -16.93 -3.97
CA CYS A 36 1.72 -17.33 -4.37
C CYS A 36 1.70 -18.79 -4.87
N GLU A 37 2.15 -19.01 -6.10
CA GLU A 37 2.23 -20.34 -6.72
C GLU A 37 3.60 -21.01 -6.58
N VAL A 38 4.59 -20.28 -6.04
CA VAL A 38 5.98 -20.74 -5.94
C VAL A 38 6.43 -20.84 -4.48
N SER A 39 7.18 -21.89 -4.16
CA SER A 39 7.85 -22.03 -2.87
C SER A 39 9.30 -21.61 -2.98
N VAL A 40 9.78 -20.81 -2.02
CA VAL A 40 11.19 -20.43 -1.90
C VAL A 40 11.74 -21.04 -0.63
N THR A 41 12.97 -21.54 -0.67
CA THR A 41 13.64 -22.13 0.50
C THR A 41 15.08 -21.66 0.56
N CYS A 42 15.57 -21.40 1.77
CA CYS A 42 16.95 -21.00 1.99
C CYS A 42 17.88 -22.21 1.93
N ASP A 43 18.95 -22.11 1.15
CA ASP A 43 20.02 -23.11 1.10
C ASP A 43 21.06 -22.92 2.22
N LYS A 44 21.07 -21.74 2.85
CA LYS A 44 21.90 -21.34 4.00
C LYS A 44 21.15 -20.32 4.86
N ASP A 45 21.78 -19.86 5.94
CA ASP A 45 21.21 -18.77 6.75
C ASP A 45 21.15 -17.46 5.94
N CYS A 46 19.97 -16.85 5.91
CA CYS A 46 19.65 -15.65 5.12
C CYS A 46 18.95 -14.60 5.97
N GLN A 47 19.05 -13.33 5.56
CA GLN A 47 18.30 -12.21 6.12
C GLN A 47 17.38 -11.63 5.05
N PHE A 48 16.17 -11.24 5.45
CA PHE A 48 15.14 -10.76 4.54
C PHE A 48 14.60 -9.42 5.00
N LEU A 49 14.23 -8.60 4.01
CA LEU A 49 13.35 -7.46 4.20
C LEU A 49 11.98 -7.86 3.68
N GLU A 50 10.99 -7.89 4.56
CA GLU A 50 9.62 -8.28 4.24
C GLU A 50 8.73 -7.04 4.19
N ILE A 51 7.85 -6.98 3.19
CA ILE A 51 6.78 -6.00 3.10
C ILE A 51 5.46 -6.75 3.19
N GLU A 52 4.70 -6.50 4.25
CA GLU A 52 3.37 -7.07 4.37
C GLU A 52 2.40 -6.38 3.41
N LYS A 53 1.49 -7.16 2.80
CA LYS A 53 0.46 -6.62 1.89
C LYS A 53 -0.38 -5.52 2.53
N ALA A 54 -0.77 -5.68 3.79
CA ALA A 54 -1.57 -4.66 4.49
C ALA A 54 -0.84 -3.32 4.60
N GLN A 55 0.48 -3.36 4.87
CA GLN A 55 1.33 -2.16 4.96
C GLN A 55 1.54 -1.53 3.58
N PHE A 56 1.78 -2.35 2.56
CA PHE A 56 1.87 -1.89 1.17
C PHE A 56 0.59 -1.21 0.71
N ASP A 57 -0.56 -1.87 0.91
CA ASP A 57 -1.87 -1.36 0.53
C ASP A 57 -2.21 -0.07 1.28
N GLN A 58 -1.77 0.09 2.54
CA GLN A 58 -1.97 1.34 3.28
C GLN A 58 -1.23 2.50 2.61
N VAL A 59 0.06 2.33 2.33
CA VAL A 59 0.88 3.37 1.69
C VAL A 59 0.38 3.70 0.28
N VAL A 60 0.05 2.67 -0.51
CA VAL A 60 -0.49 2.86 -1.86
C VAL A 60 -1.87 3.51 -1.83
N LYS A 61 -2.76 3.15 -0.88
CA LYS A 61 -4.05 3.82 -0.72
C LYS A 61 -3.89 5.29 -0.39
N GLU A 62 -2.94 5.64 0.48
CA GLU A 62 -2.64 7.05 0.79
C GLU A 62 -2.23 7.82 -0.47
N ASP A 63 -1.43 7.21 -1.34
CA ASP A 63 -1.02 7.83 -2.60
C ASP A 63 -2.15 7.90 -3.64
N VAL A 64 -2.98 6.86 -3.75
CA VAL A 64 -4.18 6.89 -4.62
C VAL A 64 -5.18 7.93 -4.13
N ILE A 65 -5.40 8.03 -2.81
CA ILE A 65 -6.26 9.06 -2.20
C ILE A 65 -5.68 10.44 -2.49
N ARG A 66 -4.36 10.62 -2.37
CA ARG A 66 -3.68 11.87 -2.70
C ARG A 66 -3.86 12.26 -4.17
N LEU A 67 -3.68 11.31 -5.10
CA LEU A 67 -3.92 11.52 -6.53
C LEU A 67 -5.39 11.85 -6.82
N LYS A 68 -6.35 11.20 -6.13
CA LYS A 68 -7.78 11.51 -6.22
C LYS A 68 -8.07 12.94 -5.72
N VAL A 69 -7.49 13.35 -4.60
CA VAL A 69 -7.61 14.72 -4.07
C VAL A 69 -7.06 15.73 -5.08
N GLN A 70 -5.91 15.44 -5.70
CA GLN A 70 -5.31 16.27 -6.76
C GLN A 70 -6.24 16.39 -7.98
N GLU A 71 -6.82 15.28 -8.44
CA GLU A 71 -7.79 15.28 -9.54
C GLU A 71 -9.02 16.13 -9.21
N LEU A 72 -9.51 16.04 -7.96
CA LEU A 72 -10.69 16.77 -7.50
C LEU A 72 -10.40 18.21 -7.06
N GLN A 73 -9.14 18.68 -7.12
CA GLN A 73 -8.75 19.99 -6.56
C GLN A 73 -9.60 21.15 -7.08
N MET A 74 -9.99 21.13 -8.35
CA MET A 74 -10.83 22.19 -8.91
C MET A 74 -12.24 22.20 -8.31
N GLN A 75 -12.82 21.03 -8.02
CA GLN A 75 -14.13 20.96 -7.36
C GLN A 75 -14.02 21.32 -5.88
N VAL A 76 -12.95 20.90 -5.19
CA VAL A 76 -12.69 21.27 -3.79
C VAL A 76 -12.50 22.79 -3.68
N LYS A 77 -11.71 23.42 -4.57
CA LYS A 77 -11.54 24.88 -4.62
C LYS A 77 -12.87 25.62 -4.85
N ARG A 78 -13.76 25.07 -5.69
CA ARG A 78 -15.10 25.65 -5.91
C ARG A 78 -16.00 25.51 -4.67
N LEU A 79 -15.97 24.36 -4.00
CA LEU A 79 -16.73 24.13 -2.77
C LEU A 79 -16.34 25.16 -1.71
N PHE A 80 -15.05 25.35 -1.46
CA PHE A 80 -14.54 26.32 -0.48
C PHE A 80 -14.88 27.77 -0.85
N ARG A 81 -14.98 28.12 -2.14
CA ARG A 81 -15.37 29.49 -2.54
C ARG A 81 -16.87 29.78 -2.42
N GLY A 82 -17.71 28.76 -2.53
CA GLY A 82 -19.18 28.91 -2.52
C GLY A 82 -19.83 28.56 -1.19
N PHE A 83 -19.05 28.25 -0.16
CA PHE A 83 -19.56 27.85 1.14
C PHE A 83 -19.43 29.04 2.11
N PRO A 84 -20.54 29.58 2.66
CA PRO A 84 -20.54 30.86 3.39
C PRO A 84 -19.51 30.96 4.52
N LEU A 85 -19.22 29.85 5.21
CA LEU A 85 -18.19 29.77 6.26
C LEU A 85 -16.80 30.25 5.77
N PHE A 86 -16.50 30.06 4.50
CA PHE A 86 -15.20 30.35 3.90
C PHE A 86 -15.20 31.67 3.13
N GLU A 87 -16.36 32.25 2.83
CA GLU A 87 -16.49 33.54 2.13
C GLU A 87 -15.88 34.69 2.95
N ASP A 88 -16.05 34.63 4.27
CA ASP A 88 -15.54 35.64 5.21
C ASP A 88 -14.04 35.45 5.57
N MET A 89 -13.41 34.37 5.08
CA MET A 89 -11.99 34.12 5.34
C MET A 89 -11.08 34.85 4.34
N GLY A 90 -9.89 35.24 4.80
CA GLY A 90 -8.91 35.92 3.94
C GLY A 90 -8.51 35.09 2.71
N LYS A 91 -8.21 35.75 1.59
CA LYS A 91 -7.85 35.10 0.30
C LYS A 91 -6.77 34.02 0.44
N SER A 92 -5.76 34.26 1.28
CA SER A 92 -4.70 33.28 1.56
C SER A 92 -5.26 31.98 2.16
N VAL A 93 -6.25 32.05 3.05
CA VAL A 93 -6.88 30.86 3.64
C VAL A 93 -7.75 30.13 2.61
N GLN A 94 -8.50 30.87 1.78
CA GLN A 94 -9.32 30.28 0.70
C GLN A 94 -8.48 29.55 -0.36
N GLU A 95 -7.25 30.01 -0.61
CA GLU A 95 -6.33 29.38 -1.56
C GLU A 95 -5.65 28.14 -0.97
N THR A 96 -5.33 28.17 0.33
CA THR A 96 -4.51 27.12 0.98
C THR A 96 -5.34 26.02 1.62
N ALA A 97 -6.52 26.33 2.17
CA ALA A 97 -7.36 25.36 2.87
C ALA A 97 -7.81 24.15 2.01
N PRO A 98 -8.10 24.30 0.70
CA PRO A 98 -8.36 23.18 -0.20
C PRO A 98 -7.18 22.19 -0.31
N GLU A 99 -5.95 22.66 -0.13
CA GLU A 99 -4.73 21.84 -0.30
C GLU A 99 -4.47 20.94 0.91
N ILE A 100 -5.00 21.30 2.08
CA ILE A 100 -4.89 20.51 3.32
C ILE A 100 -6.11 19.64 3.58
N ALA A 101 -7.15 19.73 2.74
CA ALA A 101 -8.36 18.94 2.86
C ALA A 101 -8.06 17.45 2.63
N ARG A 102 -8.44 16.59 3.59
CA ARG A 102 -8.28 15.14 3.49
C ARG A 102 -9.55 14.50 2.95
N TYR A 103 -9.40 13.77 1.84
CA TYR A 103 -10.45 12.90 1.36
C TYR A 103 -10.46 11.62 2.21
N HIS A 104 -11.63 11.25 2.69
CA HIS A 104 -11.86 9.99 3.39
C HIS A 104 -13.09 9.31 2.77
N PHE A 105 -13.05 7.99 2.69
CA PHE A 105 -14.15 7.17 2.21
C PHE A 105 -14.75 6.43 3.39
N GLU A 106 -16.06 6.49 3.51
CA GLU A 106 -16.81 5.87 4.60
C GLU A 106 -17.87 4.94 4.05
N ARG A 107 -18.08 3.82 4.74
CA ARG A 107 -19.06 2.83 4.33
C ARG A 107 -20.47 3.32 4.69
N ALA A 108 -21.47 2.82 3.96
CA ALA A 108 -22.87 3.06 4.32
C ALA A 108 -23.13 2.57 5.75
N GLY A 109 -23.67 3.46 6.60
CA GLY A 109 -23.90 3.19 8.02
C GLY A 109 -22.80 3.70 8.98
N SER A 110 -21.71 4.28 8.47
CA SER A 110 -20.69 4.93 9.32
C SER A 110 -21.25 6.17 10.04
N LEU A 111 -20.89 6.33 11.32
CA LEU A 111 -21.12 7.56 12.09
C LEU A 111 -19.92 8.50 11.92
N LEU A 112 -20.12 9.67 11.30
CA LEU A 112 -19.03 10.60 10.97
C LEU A 112 -18.69 11.60 12.08
N PHE A 113 -19.67 11.98 12.90
CA PHE A 113 -19.50 12.92 13.99
C PHE A 113 -20.32 12.44 15.20
N LYS A 114 -19.76 12.60 16.40
CA LYS A 114 -20.43 12.34 17.68
C LYS A 114 -20.54 13.64 18.46
#